data_AF-A0A0D0E4U5-F1
#
_entry.id   AF-A0A0D0E4U5-F1
#
_cell.length_a   1.000
_cell.length_b   1.000
_cell.length_c   1.000
_cell.angle_alpha   90.00
_cell.angle_beta   90.00
_cell.angle_gamma   90.00
#
_symmetry.space_group_name_H-M   'P 1'
#
loop_
_entity.id
_entity.type
_entity.pdbx_description
1 polymer ?
#
loop_
_entity_poly.entity_id
_entity_poly.type
_entity_poly.pdbx_seq_one_letter_code
_entity_poly.pdbx_strand_id
1 'polypeptide(L)' 'MIVDSVEEWMDKLEELTTEELEQLEMMTCPIRLALFKVWQLAYKIIHMTTILLPVWQEILKELNLKVTYLLHDVATW' A
#
# COMPACT_ATOMS: atom_id res chain seq x y z
N MET A 1 -7.75 -12.42 -17.55
CA MET A 1 -6.99 -11.90 -18.69
C MET A 1 -5.89 -10.92 -18.24
N ILE A 2 -5.18 -11.24 -17.16
CA ILE A 2 -4.02 -10.47 -16.65
C ILE A 2 -2.82 -11.43 -16.46
N VAL A 3 -3.09 -12.71 -16.21
CA VAL A 3 -2.09 -13.78 -16.00
C VAL A 3 -1.19 -13.99 -17.23
N ASP A 4 -1.76 -14.07 -18.44
CA ASP A 4 -0.97 -14.24 -19.69
C ASP A 4 0.04 -13.10 -19.90
N SER A 5 -0.28 -11.89 -19.44
CA SER A 5 0.60 -10.73 -19.54
C SER A 5 1.73 -10.72 -18.51
N VAL A 6 1.72 -11.55 -17.47
CA VAL A 6 2.85 -11.62 -16.52
C VAL A 6 3.81 -12.73 -16.95
N GLU A 7 3.26 -13.85 -17.41
CA GLU A 7 4.02 -15.03 -17.83
C GLU A 7 4.88 -14.74 -19.06
N GLU A 8 4.34 -14.04 -20.07
CA GLU A 8 5.10 -13.60 -21.26
C GLU A 8 6.27 -12.65 -20.91
N TRP A 9 6.16 -11.89 -19.82
CA TRP A 9 7.24 -11.00 -19.38
C TRP A 9 8.28 -11.74 -18.53
N MET A 10 7.89 -12.83 -17.86
CA MET A 10 8.82 -13.70 -17.15
C MET A 10 9.73 -14.46 -18.12
N ASP A 11 9.18 -14.97 -19.23
CA ASP A 11 9.97 -15.64 -20.27
C ASP A 11 11.03 -14.69 -20.86
N LYS A 12 10.66 -13.43 -21.12
CA LYS A 12 11.61 -12.40 -21.60
C LYS A 12 12.70 -12.04 -20.59
N LEU A 13 12.43 -12.18 -19.30
CA LEU A 13 13.44 -11.96 -18.25
C LEU A 13 14.45 -13.11 -18.18
N GLU A 14 14.02 -14.35 -18.44
CA GLU A 14 14.90 -15.52 -18.49
C GLU A 14 15.83 -15.50 -19.71
N GLU A 15 15.44 -14.80 -20.78
CA GLU A 15 16.26 -14.61 -21.98
C GLU A 15 17.34 -13.52 -21.84
N LEU A 16 17.28 -12.67 -20.80
CA LEU A 16 18.24 -11.59 -20.60
C LEU A 16 19.61 -12.10 -20.15
N THR A 17 20.65 -11.49 -20.69
CA THR A 17 22.02 -11.71 -20.20
C THR A 17 22.21 -11.08 -18.82
N THR A 18 23.22 -11.54 -18.08
CA THR A 18 23.54 -11.02 -16.73
C THR A 18 23.73 -9.49 -16.71
N GLU A 19 24.34 -8.94 -17.76
CA GLU A 19 24.61 -7.50 -17.85
C GLU A 19 23.34 -6.68 -18.13
N GLU A 20 22.41 -7.23 -18.93
CA GLU A 20 21.10 -6.60 -19.16
C GLU A 20 20.20 -6.68 -17.92
N LEU A 21 20.28 -7.77 -17.15
CA LEU A 21 19.60 -7.90 -15.86
C LEU A 21 20.10 -6.88 -14.84
N GLU A 22 21.41 -6.67 -14.74
CA GLU A 22 21.98 -5.66 -13.84
C GLU A 22 21.56 -4.23 -14.23
N GLN A 23 21.54 -3.92 -15.54
CA GLN A 23 21.05 -2.64 -16.03
C GLN A 23 19.56 -2.44 -15.75
N LEU A 24 18.75 -3.48 -15.95
CA LEU A 24 17.33 -3.46 -15.64
C LEU A 24 17.09 -3.27 -14.14
N GLU A 25 17.83 -3.96 -13.28
CA GLU A 25 17.74 -3.80 -11.83
C GLU A 25 18.15 -2.40 -11.40
N MET A 26 19.24 -1.85 -11.94
CA MET A 26 19.66 -0.48 -11.68
C MET A 26 18.57 0.55 -12.03
N MET A 27 17.91 0.38 -13.17
CA MET A 27 16.84 1.28 -13.63
C MET A 27 15.54 1.12 -12.84
N THR A 28 15.23 -0.08 -12.38
CA THR A 28 13.97 -0.40 -11.68
C THR A 28 14.05 -0.28 -10.16
N CYS A 29 15.25 -0.32 -9.57
CA CYS A 29 15.51 -0.12 -8.15
C CYS A 29 14.83 1.13 -7.56
N PRO A 30 14.93 2.34 -8.17
CA PRO A 30 14.25 3.52 -7.64
C PRO A 30 12.73 3.38 -7.63
N ILE A 31 12.16 2.72 -8.64
CA ILE A 31 10.71 2.49 -8.76
C ILE A 31 10.24 1.48 -7.71
N ARG A 32 10.96 0.36 -7.54
CA ARG A 32 10.68 -0.65 -6.51
C ARG A 32 10.74 -0.04 -5.11
N LEU A 33 11.73 0.81 -4.85
CA LEU A 33 11.87 1.51 -3.57
C LEU A 33 10.70 2.47 -3.32
N ALA A 34 10.30 3.24 -4.34
CA ALA A 34 9.15 4.14 -4.23
C ALA A 34 7.85 3.36 -3.95
N LEU A 35 7.60 2.27 -4.69
CA LEU A 35 6.45 1.38 -4.46
C LEU A 35 6.44 0.80 -3.05
N PHE A 36 7.59 0.33 -2.56
CA PHE A 36 7.71 -0.20 -1.20
C PHE A 36 7.38 0.87 -0.15
N LYS A 37 7.88 2.10 -0.33
CA LYS A 37 7.58 3.22 0.57
C LYS A 37 6.10 3.60 0.54
N VAL A 38 5.46 3.61 -0.63
CA VAL A 38 4.02 3.86 -0.77
C VAL A 38 3.21 2.77 -0.07
N TRP A 39 3.59 1.50 -0.26
CA TRP A 39 2.95 0.37 0.41
C TRP A 39 3.10 0.47 1.93
N GLN A 40 4.30 0.78 2.44
CA GLN A 40 4.53 0.99 3.87
C GLN A 40 3.72 2.16 4.43
N LEU A 41 3.58 3.25 3.66
CA LEU A 41 2.78 4.41 4.05
C LEU A 41 1.29 4.05 4.10
N ALA A 42 0.77 3.38 3.06
CA ALA A 42 -0.61 2.91 3.02
C ALA A 42 -0.91 1.93 4.16
N TYR A 43 -0.02 0.97 4.40
CA TYR A 43 -0.09 0.05 5.54
C TYR A 43 -0.15 0.83 6.86
N LYS A 44 0.76 1.78 7.05
CA LYS A 44 0.75 2.64 8.23
C LYS A 44 -0.56 3.40 8.37
N ILE A 45 -1.09 4.02 7.31
CA ILE A 45 -2.36 4.77 7.31
C ILE A 45 -3.56 3.86 7.66
N ILE A 46 -3.66 2.69 7.00
CA ILE A 46 -4.73 1.71 7.24
C ILE A 46 -4.70 1.22 8.70
N HIS A 47 -3.49 1.04 9.25
CA HIS A 47 -3.29 0.57 10.61
C HIS A 47 -3.03 1.71 11.62
N MET A 48 -3.11 2.99 11.22
CA MET A 48 -2.95 4.17 12.08
C MET A 48 -4.24 4.52 12.83
N THR A 49 -5.05 3.51 13.14
CA THR A 49 -6.25 3.65 13.97
C THR A 49 -5.92 4.01 15.42
N THR A 50 -4.65 4.03 15.84
CA THR A 50 -4.30 3.96 17.27
C THR A 50 -4.16 5.29 18.00
N ILE A 51 -4.07 6.45 17.33
CA ILE A 51 -4.07 7.75 18.05
C ILE A 51 -5.42 8.43 17.90
N LEU A 52 -5.94 8.49 16.67
CA LEU A 52 -7.13 9.27 16.38
C LEU A 52 -8.42 8.60 16.87
N LEU A 53 -8.49 7.26 16.81
CA LEU A 53 -9.66 6.53 17.29
C LEU A 53 -9.86 6.64 18.81
N PRO A 54 -8.85 6.39 19.67
CA PRO A 54 -9.06 6.56 21.11
C PRO A 54 -9.41 8.00 21.48
N VAL A 55 -8.74 9.00 20.86
CA VAL A 55 -9.07 10.42 21.07
C VAL A 55 -10.50 10.75 20.61
N TRP A 56 -10.94 10.21 19.48
CA TRP A 56 -12.32 10.37 19.00
C TRP A 56 -13.34 9.73 19.95
N GLN A 57 -13.04 8.53 20.44
CA GLN A 57 -13.89 7.85 21.41
C GLN A 57 -13.96 8.58 22.74
N GLU A 58 -12.87 9.22 23.19
CA GLU A 58 -12.84 10.09 24.36
C GLU A 58 -13.72 11.33 24.16
N ILE A 59 -13.60 12.03 23.03
CA ILE A 59 -14.45 13.19 22.70
C ILE A 59 -15.93 12.81 22.67
N LEU A 60 -16.29 11.66 22.08
CA LEU A 60 -17.68 11.20 22.05
C LEU A 60 -18.21 10.89 23.46
N LYS A 61 -17.38 10.33 24.35
CA LYS A 61 -17.75 10.11 25.75
C LYS A 61 -17.94 11.42 26.50
N GLU A 62 -17.06 12.40 26.31
CA GLU A 62 -17.19 13.74 26.92
C GLU A 62 -18.46 14.46 26.49
N LEU A 63 -18.84 14.32 25.22
CA LEU A 63 -20.05 14.91 24.66
C LEU A 63 -21.32 14.07 24.91
N ASN A 64 -21.19 12.94 25.62
CA ASN A 64 -22.27 11.99 25.90
C ASN A 64 -22.98 11.48 24.62
N LEU A 65 -22.22 11.37 23.53
CA LEU A 65 -22.65 10.85 22.24
C LEU A 65 -22.37 9.36 22.16
N LYS A 66 -23.13 8.66 21.30
CA LYS A 66 -22.89 7.24 21.04
C LYS A 66 -21.47 7.06 20.48
N VAL A 67 -20.67 6.23 21.15
CA VAL A 67 -19.31 5.89 20.69
C VAL A 67 -19.40 5.21 19.32
N THR A 68 -18.83 5.86 18.31
CA THR A 68 -18.70 5.34 16.94
C THR A 68 -17.24 5.34 16.54
N TYR A 69 -16.87 4.46 15.61
CA TYR A 69 -15.55 4.53 14.99
C TYR A 69 -15.50 5.78 14.11
N LEU A 70 -14.39 6.54 14.17
CA LEU A 70 -14.16 7.65 13.25
C LEU A 70 -14.21 7.09 11.82
N LEU A 71 -14.95 7.75 10.93
CA LEU A 71 -15.26 7.26 9.58
C LEU A 71 -14.00 6.85 8.81
N HIS A 72 -13.73 5.54 8.81
CA HIS A 72 -13.07 4.83 7.71
C HIS A 72 -14.10 4.17 6.78
N ASP A 73 -15.40 4.37 7.04
CA ASP A 73 -16.51 3.73 6.34
C ASP A 73 -17.33 4.78 5.59
N VAL A 74 -16.70 5.37 4.57
CA VAL A 74 -17.44 6.08 3.53
C VAL A 74 -17.91 4.99 2.59
N ALA A 75 -19.21 4.71 2.61
CA ALA A 75 -19.79 3.78 1.66
C ALA A 75 -19.51 4.29 0.23
N THR A 76 -18.60 3.61 -0.45
CA THR A 76 -18.33 3.79 -1.87
C THR A 76 -19.46 3.08 -2.62
N TRP A 77 -20.63 3.72 -2.66
CA TRP A 77 -21.65 3.38 -3.66
C TRP A 77 -21.27 4.02 -4.99
#